data_AF-A0A7Y0Z8V0-F1
#
_entry.id   AF-A0A7Y0Z8V0-F1
#
_cell.length_a   1.000
_cell.length_b   1.000
_cell.length_c   1.000
_cell.angle_alpha   90.00
_cell.angle_beta   90.00
_cell.angle_gamma   90.00
#
_symmetry.space_group_name_H-M   'P 1'
#
loop_
_entity.id
_entity.type
_entity.pdbx_description
1 polymer ?
#
loop_
_entity_poly.entity_id
_entity_poly.type
_entity_poly.pdbx_seq_one_letter_code
_entity_poly.pdbx_strand_id
1 'polypeptide(L)'
;MSSFVYPENQVFSFCGHIEDRPSSEVKSGYVVADTAELAIASMRDYGFVVSAITSLSEVKQTVSILELIAQQHPAVEPSEFVDVYPAQIRPYPEESVFCFTGHVVDKYGALKAGFIVASDVEFVINYLQGLGFIVESATSLGDLRQVMADMLKIAADDHSFDHSCVVNVKAAA
;
A
#
# COMPACT_ATOMS: atom_id res chain seq x y z
N MET A 1 -16.88 19.36 -7.61
CA MET A 1 -15.70 19.42 -6.71
C MET A 1 -16.18 18.98 -5.35
N SER A 2 -16.01 17.71 -5.01
CA SER A 2 -16.33 17.21 -3.67
C SER A 2 -15.29 17.81 -2.73
N SER A 3 -15.72 18.60 -1.75
CA SER A 3 -14.82 19.10 -0.70
C SER A 3 -14.50 17.92 0.20
N PHE A 4 -13.24 17.49 0.26
CA PHE A 4 -12.83 16.50 1.25
C PHE A 4 -13.01 17.07 2.65
N VAL A 5 -13.51 16.25 3.58
CA VAL A 5 -13.62 16.54 5.00
C VAL A 5 -12.25 16.39 5.65
N TYR A 6 -11.49 15.37 5.25
CA TYR A 6 -10.13 15.12 5.72
C TYR A 6 -9.11 15.32 4.58
N PRO A 7 -8.01 16.04 4.83
CA PRO A 7 -6.87 16.12 3.91
C PRO A 7 -6.29 14.73 3.57
N GLU A 8 -5.71 14.59 2.37
CA GLU A 8 -5.15 13.32 1.89
C GLU A 8 -3.97 12.80 2.73
N ASN A 9 -3.25 13.69 3.41
CA ASN A 9 -2.17 13.34 4.34
C ASN A 9 -2.68 13.03 5.76
N GLN A 10 -4.01 12.95 5.96
CA GLN A 10 -4.63 12.64 7.25
C GLN A 10 -5.49 11.38 7.22
N VAL A 11 -5.61 10.74 6.07
CA VAL A 11 -6.27 9.44 5.90
C VAL A 11 -5.19 8.42 5.64
N PHE A 12 -5.11 7.40 6.49
CA PHE A 12 -4.09 6.36 6.43
C PHE A 12 -4.73 4.98 6.33
N SER A 13 -4.11 4.11 5.54
CA SER A 13 -4.30 2.66 5.61
C SER A 13 -3.21 2.09 6.50
N PHE A 14 -3.56 1.13 7.35
CA PHE A 14 -2.59 0.46 8.20
C PHE A 14 -2.80 -1.06 8.17
N CYS A 15 -1.74 -1.79 8.48
CA CYS A 15 -1.83 -3.20 8.82
C CYS A 15 -0.93 -3.53 10.03
N GLY A 16 -1.24 -4.61 10.72
CA GLY A 16 -0.55 -4.98 11.95
C GLY A 16 -1.24 -6.11 12.68
N HIS A 17 -0.98 -6.27 13.97
CA HIS A 17 -1.57 -7.33 14.80
C HIS A 17 -1.89 -6.82 16.20
N ILE A 18 -2.69 -7.57 16.95
CA ILE A 18 -2.99 -7.28 18.36
C ILE A 18 -1.86 -7.87 19.21
N GLU A 19 -1.32 -7.13 20.19
CA GLU A 19 -0.14 -7.51 20.98
C GLU A 19 -0.23 -8.92 21.60
N ASP A 20 -1.40 -9.31 22.09
CA ASP A 20 -1.65 -10.61 22.71
C ASP A 20 -2.03 -11.73 21.71
N ARG A 21 -1.90 -11.47 20.41
CA ARG A 21 -2.22 -12.42 19.34
C ARG A 21 -0.98 -12.76 18.50
N PRO A 22 -0.95 -13.93 17.84
CA PRO A 22 0.13 -14.27 16.93
C PRO A 22 0.30 -13.21 15.85
N SER A 23 1.55 -12.82 15.55
CA SER A 23 1.87 -11.87 14.48
C SER A 23 1.45 -12.35 13.09
N SER A 24 1.14 -13.65 12.93
CA SER A 24 0.54 -14.21 11.73
C SER A 24 -0.93 -13.81 11.53
N GLU A 25 -1.64 -13.34 12.57
CA GLU A 25 -3.01 -12.84 12.46
C GLU A 25 -3.01 -11.34 12.13
N VAL A 26 -2.52 -11.00 10.94
CA VAL A 26 -2.48 -9.62 10.47
C VAL A 26 -3.91 -9.10 10.23
N LYS A 27 -4.20 -7.92 10.74
CA LYS A 27 -5.42 -7.13 10.47
C LYS A 27 -5.03 -5.87 9.72
N SER A 28 -5.95 -5.40 8.89
CA SER A 28 -5.85 -4.12 8.19
C SER A 28 -7.08 -3.26 8.47
N GLY A 29 -6.91 -1.97 8.30
CA GLY A 29 -7.99 -1.00 8.45
C GLY A 29 -7.55 0.38 8.00
N TYR A 30 -8.37 1.36 8.34
CA TYR A 30 -8.11 2.75 8.03
C TYR A 30 -8.14 3.59 9.29
N VAL A 31 -7.34 4.65 9.33
CA VAL A 31 -7.28 5.57 10.45
C VAL A 31 -7.22 7.01 9.95
N VAL A 32 -7.95 7.89 10.63
CA VAL A 32 -7.92 9.32 10.40
C VAL A 32 -7.18 9.99 11.57
N ALA A 33 -6.06 10.66 11.28
CA ALA A 33 -5.20 11.30 12.26
C ALA A 33 -4.44 12.48 11.63
N ASP A 34 -3.89 13.39 12.45
CA ASP A 34 -3.10 14.51 11.92
C ASP A 34 -1.75 14.10 11.33
N THR A 35 -1.14 13.04 11.88
CA THR A 35 0.12 12.45 11.39
C THR A 35 0.13 10.92 11.54
N ALA A 36 1.03 10.26 10.82
CA ALA A 36 1.22 8.80 10.94
C ALA A 36 1.70 8.40 12.35
N GLU A 37 2.53 9.22 13.00
CA GLU A 37 3.01 8.97 14.36
C GLU A 37 1.86 8.99 15.37
N LEU A 38 0.94 9.94 15.23
CA LEU A 38 -0.25 10.02 16.08
C LEU A 38 -1.17 8.82 15.84
N ALA A 39 -1.36 8.41 14.59
CA ALA A 39 -2.10 7.20 14.27
C ALA A 39 -1.48 5.96 14.94
N ILE A 40 -0.17 5.75 14.78
CA ILE A 40 0.55 4.62 15.39
C ILE A 40 0.45 4.65 16.91
N ALA A 41 0.66 5.81 17.53
CA ALA A 41 0.58 5.95 18.99
C ALA A 41 -0.82 5.61 19.51
N SER A 42 -1.85 6.13 18.85
CA SER A 42 -3.25 5.87 19.24
C SER A 42 -3.61 4.40 19.08
N MET A 43 -3.19 3.76 17.99
CA MET A 43 -3.42 2.33 17.77
C MET A 43 -2.74 1.48 18.86
N ARG A 44 -1.55 1.87 19.31
CA ARG A 44 -0.84 1.21 20.42
C ARG A 44 -1.62 1.31 21.72
N ASP A 45 -2.27 2.43 22.00
CA ASP A 45 -3.10 2.60 23.20
C ASP A 45 -4.29 1.62 23.23
N TYR A 46 -4.72 1.11 22.07
CA TYR A 46 -5.72 0.05 21.92
C TYR A 46 -5.13 -1.37 21.86
N GLY A 47 -3.83 -1.54 22.11
CA GLY A 47 -3.13 -2.83 22.07
C GLY A 47 -2.85 -3.35 20.66
N PHE A 48 -2.82 -2.46 19.66
CA PHE A 48 -2.51 -2.80 18.27
C PHE A 48 -1.10 -2.38 17.88
N VAL A 49 -0.32 -3.32 17.36
CA VAL A 49 1.02 -3.09 16.82
C VAL A 49 0.93 -2.87 15.33
N VAL A 50 1.16 -1.63 14.89
CA VAL A 50 1.21 -1.28 13.47
C VAL A 50 2.51 -1.80 12.85
N SER A 51 2.39 -2.62 11.82
CA SER A 51 3.51 -3.12 11.02
C SER A 51 3.80 -2.25 9.81
N ALA A 52 2.76 -1.68 9.18
CA ALA A 52 2.88 -0.75 8.07
C ALA A 52 1.75 0.28 8.10
N ILE A 53 2.03 1.49 7.62
CA ILE A 53 1.07 2.58 7.50
C ILE A 53 1.41 3.43 6.26
N THR A 54 0.39 3.80 5.49
CA THR A 54 0.52 4.59 4.26
C THR A 54 -0.61 5.60 4.17
N SER A 55 -0.30 6.84 3.78
CA SER A 55 -1.27 7.92 3.56
C SER A 55 -1.98 7.83 2.20
N LEU A 56 -3.16 8.44 2.08
CA LEU A 56 -3.86 8.54 0.79
C LEU A 56 -3.00 9.27 -0.26
N SER A 57 -2.23 10.29 0.15
CA SER A 57 -1.29 10.97 -0.75
C SER A 57 -0.23 10.03 -1.33
N GLU A 58 0.34 9.14 -0.52
CA GLU A 58 1.35 8.17 -0.97
C GLU A 58 0.72 7.08 -1.85
N VAL A 59 -0.49 6.60 -1.50
CA VAL A 59 -1.24 5.66 -2.35
C VAL A 59 -1.50 6.28 -3.72
N LYS A 60 -1.98 7.53 -3.78
CA LYS A 60 -2.24 8.24 -5.06
C LYS A 60 -0.99 8.37 -5.91
N GLN A 61 0.14 8.72 -5.29
CA GLN A 61 1.41 8.82 -5.99
C GLN A 61 1.85 7.46 -6.55
N THR A 62 1.73 6.40 -5.75
CA THR A 62 2.08 5.03 -6.14
C THR A 62 1.19 4.54 -7.29
N VAL A 63 -0.13 4.73 -7.18
CA VAL A 63 -1.09 4.40 -8.27
C VAL A 63 -0.72 5.14 -9.55
N SER A 64 -0.39 6.43 -9.47
CA SER A 64 -0.02 7.22 -10.64
C SER A 64 1.24 6.66 -11.34
N ILE A 65 2.24 6.20 -10.57
CA ILE A 65 3.45 5.59 -11.14
C ILE A 65 3.12 4.25 -11.79
N LEU A 66 2.34 3.39 -11.12
CA LEU A 66 1.95 2.08 -11.67
C LEU A 66 1.08 2.23 -12.93
N GLU A 67 0.23 3.26 -13.01
CA GLU A 67 -0.53 3.57 -14.22
C GLU A 67 0.37 3.94 -15.40
N LEU A 68 1.42 4.74 -15.16
CA LEU A 68 2.41 5.07 -16.19
C LEU A 68 3.17 3.82 -16.65
N ILE A 69 3.54 2.93 -15.73
CA ILE A 69 4.18 1.64 -16.04
C ILE A 69 3.21 0.75 -16.86
N ALA A 70 1.96 0.62 -16.43
CA ALA A 70 0.96 -0.18 -17.12
C ALA A 70 0.73 0.29 -18.56
N GLN A 71 0.74 1.61 -18.78
CA GLN A 71 0.61 2.21 -20.10
C GLN A 71 1.92 2.20 -20.92
N GLN A 72 3.03 1.78 -20.32
CA GLN A 72 4.38 1.89 -20.89
C GLN A 72 4.66 3.33 -21.35
N HIS A 73 4.30 4.29 -20.51
CA HIS A 73 4.40 5.70 -20.79
C HIS A 73 5.88 6.11 -20.95
N PRO A 74 6.26 6.92 -21.95
CA PRO A 74 7.67 7.27 -22.23
C PRO A 74 8.36 8.10 -21.14
N ALA A 75 7.62 8.52 -20.11
CA ALA A 75 8.17 9.22 -18.95
C ALA A 75 8.78 8.28 -17.91
N VAL A 76 8.51 6.99 -17.99
CA VAL A 76 9.11 5.96 -17.12
C VAL A 76 10.13 5.18 -17.92
N GLU A 77 11.39 5.21 -17.49
CA GLU A 77 12.44 4.47 -18.17
C GLU A 77 12.32 2.96 -17.86
N PRO A 78 12.65 2.05 -18.80
CA PRO A 78 12.64 0.61 -18.53
C PRO A 78 13.57 0.16 -17.40
N SER A 79 14.50 1.01 -16.97
CA SER A 79 15.39 0.80 -15.83
C SER A 79 14.73 1.09 -14.47
N GLU A 80 13.59 1.79 -14.45
CA GLU A 80 12.90 2.22 -13.22
C GLU A 80 11.97 1.14 -12.64
N PHE A 81 11.72 0.06 -13.39
CA PHE A 81 10.94 -1.08 -12.94
C PHE A 81 11.50 -2.39 -13.51
N VAL A 82 11.16 -3.50 -12.86
CA VAL A 82 11.54 -4.84 -13.33
C VAL A 82 10.44 -5.36 -14.24
N ASP A 83 10.75 -5.68 -15.49
CA ASP A 83 9.79 -6.31 -16.41
C ASP A 83 10.13 -7.79 -16.61
N VAL A 84 9.33 -8.65 -16.01
CA VAL A 84 9.43 -10.12 -16.13
C VAL A 84 8.13 -10.72 -16.69
N TYR A 85 7.28 -9.88 -17.29
CA TYR A 85 6.01 -10.33 -17.83
C TYR A 85 6.23 -11.18 -19.09
N PRO A 86 5.63 -12.38 -19.20
CA PRO A 86 5.95 -13.32 -20.27
C PRO A 86 5.38 -12.93 -21.64
N ALA A 87 4.51 -11.91 -21.71
CA ALA A 87 3.78 -11.53 -22.91
C ALA A 87 4.01 -10.07 -23.30
N GLN A 88 4.11 -9.81 -24.61
CA GLN A 88 4.14 -8.45 -25.14
C GLN A 88 2.72 -7.89 -25.27
N ILE A 89 2.05 -7.65 -24.14
CA ILE A 89 0.71 -7.05 -24.08
C ILE A 89 0.85 -5.54 -23.78
N ARG A 90 0.03 -4.72 -24.45
CA ARG A 90 -0.05 -3.26 -24.23
C ARG A 90 -1.51 -2.81 -24.20
N PRO A 91 -1.95 -2.07 -23.16
CA PRO A 91 -1.26 -1.84 -21.87
C PRO A 91 -1.15 -3.13 -21.05
N TYR A 92 -0.27 -3.16 -20.05
CA TYR A 92 -0.25 -4.26 -19.08
C TYR A 92 -1.56 -4.31 -18.28
N PRO A 93 -2.10 -5.51 -17.99
CA PRO A 93 -3.23 -5.63 -17.06
C PRO A 93 -2.87 -5.08 -15.69
N GLU A 94 -3.84 -4.50 -14.99
CA GLU A 94 -3.63 -3.88 -13.67
C GLU A 94 -3.17 -4.91 -12.62
N GLU A 95 -3.65 -6.14 -12.74
CA GLU A 95 -3.23 -7.26 -11.89
C GLU A 95 -1.83 -7.79 -12.20
N SER A 96 -1.17 -7.25 -13.23
CA SER A 96 0.18 -7.64 -13.62
C SER A 96 1.23 -6.62 -13.25
N VAL A 97 0.83 -5.47 -12.69
CA VAL A 97 1.72 -4.33 -12.37
C VAL A 97 1.70 -4.13 -10.86
N PHE A 98 2.86 -4.28 -10.23
CA PHE A 98 2.97 -4.35 -8.78
C PHE A 98 3.95 -3.31 -8.24
N CYS A 99 3.66 -2.79 -7.06
CA CYS A 99 4.71 -2.28 -6.17
C CYS A 99 5.08 -3.37 -5.15
N PHE A 100 6.32 -3.37 -4.68
CA PHE A 100 6.76 -4.27 -3.63
C PHE A 100 7.67 -3.56 -2.63
N THR A 101 7.70 -4.07 -1.41
CA THR A 101 8.65 -3.70 -0.36
C THR A 101 9.27 -4.92 0.28
N GLY A 102 10.46 -4.75 0.85
CA GLY A 102 11.15 -5.78 1.58
C GLY A 102 12.61 -5.45 1.80
N HIS A 103 13.44 -6.43 2.09
CA HIS A 103 14.86 -6.20 2.36
C HIS A 103 15.73 -7.27 1.71
N VAL A 104 16.95 -6.88 1.34
CA VAL A 104 17.95 -7.84 0.84
C VAL A 104 18.45 -8.67 2.01
N VAL A 105 18.69 -9.96 1.79
CA VAL A 105 19.36 -10.86 2.73
C VAL A 105 20.85 -10.51 2.78
N ASP A 106 21.17 -9.35 3.35
CA ASP A 106 22.53 -8.89 3.62
C ASP A 106 22.68 -8.46 5.09
N LYS A 107 23.92 -8.16 5.49
CA LYS A 107 24.28 -7.84 6.87
C LYS A 107 23.71 -6.50 7.37
N TYR A 108 23.13 -5.70 6.48
CA TYR A 108 22.63 -4.35 6.74
C TYR A 108 21.13 -4.19 6.49
N GLY A 109 20.47 -5.19 5.87
CA GLY A 109 19.02 -5.40 5.85
C GLY A 109 18.21 -4.17 5.44
N ALA A 110 18.76 -3.30 4.60
CA ALA A 110 18.09 -2.04 4.29
C ALA A 110 16.77 -2.30 3.55
N LEU A 111 15.70 -1.68 4.04
CA LEU A 111 14.39 -1.71 3.39
C LEU A 111 14.53 -1.11 1.98
N LYS A 112 13.98 -1.81 0.99
CA LYS A 112 13.87 -1.38 -0.40
C LYS A 112 12.43 -1.47 -0.84
N ALA A 113 12.09 -0.58 -1.75
CA ALA A 113 10.83 -0.59 -2.47
C ALA A 113 11.12 -0.51 -3.98
N GLY A 114 10.22 -1.05 -4.78
CA GLY A 114 10.34 -1.01 -6.23
C GLY A 114 9.05 -1.37 -6.94
N PHE A 115 9.12 -1.36 -8.26
CA PHE A 115 8.02 -1.69 -9.15
C PHE A 115 8.40 -2.88 -10.03
N ILE A 116 7.44 -3.76 -10.29
CA ILE A 116 7.65 -4.96 -11.09
C ILE A 116 6.40 -5.29 -11.90
N VAL A 117 6.59 -5.75 -13.13
CA VAL A 117 5.54 -6.31 -13.98
C VAL A 117 5.73 -7.82 -14.06
N ALA A 118 4.71 -8.59 -13.65
CA ALA A 118 4.78 -10.04 -13.49
C ALA A 118 3.40 -10.70 -13.71
N SER A 119 3.36 -12.02 -13.87
CA SER A 119 2.10 -12.75 -14.16
C SER A 119 1.07 -12.65 -13.04
N ASP A 120 1.56 -12.66 -11.81
CA ASP A 120 0.78 -12.70 -10.57
C ASP A 120 1.71 -12.40 -9.38
N VAL A 121 1.11 -12.20 -8.20
CA VAL A 121 1.82 -11.85 -6.97
C VAL A 121 2.72 -12.98 -6.46
N GLU A 122 2.36 -14.25 -6.68
CA GLU A 122 3.16 -15.40 -6.25
C GLU A 122 4.46 -15.46 -7.03
N PHE A 123 4.40 -15.18 -8.34
CA PHE A 123 5.57 -15.04 -9.19
C PHE A 123 6.48 -13.91 -8.72
N VAL A 124 5.93 -12.74 -8.37
CA VAL A 124 6.71 -11.60 -7.82
C VAL A 124 7.49 -12.06 -6.59
N ILE A 125 6.81 -12.70 -5.65
CA ILE A 125 7.41 -13.17 -4.39
C ILE A 125 8.54 -14.16 -4.68
N ASN A 126 8.26 -15.20 -5.47
CA ASN A 126 9.23 -16.24 -5.78
C ASN A 126 10.43 -15.69 -6.57
N TYR A 127 10.20 -14.79 -7.52
CA TYR A 127 11.26 -14.17 -8.33
C TYR A 127 12.20 -13.36 -7.44
N LEU A 128 11.66 -12.48 -6.58
CA LEU A 128 12.44 -11.64 -5.68
C LEU A 128 13.19 -12.49 -4.63
N GLN A 129 12.54 -13.50 -4.05
CA GLN A 129 13.20 -14.45 -3.14
C GLN A 129 14.35 -15.20 -3.81
N GLY A 130 14.21 -15.58 -5.07
CA GLY A 130 15.28 -16.18 -5.87
C GLY A 130 16.51 -15.26 -6.04
N LEU A 131 16.33 -13.94 -5.92
CA LEU A 131 17.39 -12.94 -5.95
C LEU A 131 17.96 -12.59 -4.56
N GLY A 132 17.55 -13.32 -3.52
CA GLY A 132 17.97 -13.04 -2.15
C GLY A 132 17.26 -11.85 -1.52
N PHE A 133 16.00 -11.59 -1.92
CA PHE A 133 15.15 -10.55 -1.36
C PHE A 133 14.04 -11.16 -0.51
N ILE A 134 13.89 -10.69 0.73
CA ILE A 134 12.75 -11.04 1.58
C ILE A 134 11.64 -10.04 1.27
N VAL A 135 10.56 -10.53 0.64
CA VAL A 135 9.39 -9.72 0.32
C VAL A 135 8.53 -9.56 1.57
N GLU A 136 8.28 -8.31 1.95
CA GLU A 136 7.36 -7.95 3.04
C GLU A 136 5.97 -7.62 2.50
N SER A 137 5.92 -6.97 1.33
CA SER A 137 4.66 -6.70 0.64
C SER A 137 4.85 -6.72 -0.88
N ALA A 138 3.81 -7.15 -1.58
CA ALA A 138 3.65 -6.96 -3.02
C ALA A 138 2.16 -6.72 -3.27
N THR A 139 1.82 -5.65 -3.98
CA THR A 139 0.43 -5.22 -4.17
C THR A 139 0.23 -4.78 -5.61
N SER A 140 -0.84 -5.27 -6.25
CA SER A 140 -1.14 -4.93 -7.63
C SER A 140 -1.70 -3.51 -7.76
N LEU A 141 -1.67 -2.95 -8.97
CA LEU A 141 -2.34 -1.69 -9.28
C LEU A 141 -3.85 -1.80 -9.03
N GLY A 142 -4.47 -2.94 -9.33
CA GLY A 142 -5.88 -3.19 -9.07
C GLY A 142 -6.23 -3.07 -7.58
N ASP A 143 -5.47 -3.77 -6.73
CA ASP A 143 -5.63 -3.72 -5.27
C ASP A 143 -5.39 -2.30 -4.72
N LEU A 144 -4.34 -1.62 -5.18
CA LEU A 144 -4.04 -0.25 -4.74
C LEU A 144 -5.12 0.75 -5.14
N ARG A 145 -5.75 0.59 -6.32
CA ARG A 145 -6.88 1.42 -6.73
C ARG A 145 -8.10 1.21 -5.85
N GLN A 146 -8.34 -0.03 -5.40
CA GLN A 146 -9.41 -0.30 -4.44
C GLN A 146 -9.12 0.37 -3.09
N VAL A 147 -7.90 0.23 -2.57
CA VAL A 147 -7.46 0.92 -1.34
C VAL A 147 -7.61 2.44 -1.50
N MET A 148 -7.19 2.99 -2.63
CA MET A 148 -7.34 4.43 -2.93
C MET A 148 -8.81 4.85 -2.94
N ALA A 149 -9.69 4.07 -3.56
CA ALA A 149 -11.12 4.36 -3.64
C ALA A 149 -11.77 4.37 -2.24
N ASP A 150 -11.40 3.41 -1.39
CA ASP A 150 -11.88 3.35 -0.01
C ASP A 150 -11.40 4.57 0.80
N MET A 151 -10.11 4.90 0.70
CA MET A 151 -9.54 6.07 1.38
C MET A 151 -10.13 7.39 0.90
N LEU A 152 -10.48 7.51 -0.39
CA LEU A 152 -11.17 8.69 -0.94
C LEU A 152 -12.58 8.84 -0.38
N LYS A 153 -13.31 7.73 -0.18
CA LYS A 153 -14.62 7.74 0.47
C LYS A 153 -14.52 8.18 1.94
N ILE A 154 -13.51 7.69 2.66
CA ILE A 154 -13.23 8.11 4.03
C ILE A 154 -12.87 9.60 4.08
N ALA A 155 -12.01 10.07 3.17
CA ALA A 155 -11.64 11.50 3.07
C ALA A 155 -12.85 12.40 2.81
N ALA A 156 -13.87 11.89 2.11
CA ALA A 156 -15.12 12.58 1.82
C ALA A 156 -16.21 12.41 2.90
N ASP A 157 -15.96 11.62 3.96
CA ASP A 157 -16.96 11.21 4.95
C ASP A 157 -18.22 10.59 4.30
N ASP A 158 -18.01 9.76 3.26
CA ASP A 158 -19.08 9.20 2.45
C ASP A 158 -19.91 8.19 3.23
N HIS A 159 -21.16 8.53 3.56
CA HIS A 159 -22.09 7.68 4.31
C HIS A 159 -22.38 6.30 3.71
N SER A 160 -22.04 6.07 2.43
CA SER A 160 -22.16 4.75 1.79
C SER A 160 -21.01 3.78 2.11
N PHE A 161 -19.92 4.29 2.68
CA PHE A 161 -18.78 3.48 3.10
C PHE A 161 -19.02 2.83 4.46
N ASP A 162 -18.61 1.58 4.62
CA ASP A 162 -18.66 0.89 5.91
C ASP A 162 -17.54 1.42 6.82
N HIS A 163 -17.92 2.27 7.78
CA HIS A 163 -16.99 2.88 8.71
C HIS A 163 -16.55 1.97 9.86
N SER A 164 -17.03 0.71 9.93
CA SER A 164 -16.63 -0.23 10.99
C SER A 164 -15.14 -0.58 10.96
N CYS A 165 -14.48 -0.42 9.80
CA CYS A 165 -13.04 -0.61 9.62
C CYS A 165 -12.21 0.68 9.78
N VAL A 166 -12.83 1.77 10.23
CA VAL A 166 -12.20 3.10 10.35
C VAL A 166 -12.06 3.51 11.81
N VAL A 167 -10.84 3.85 12.21
CA VAL A 167 -10.53 4.46 13.51
C VAL A 167 -10.39 5.98 13.32
N ASN A 168 -11.26 6.78 13.92
CA ASN A 168 -11.16 8.24 13.84
C ASN A 168 -10.57 8.81 15.13
N VAL A 169 -9.28 9.12 15.11
CA VAL A 169 -8.55 9.66 16.27
C VAL A 169 -8.88 11.15 16.48
N LYS A 170 -9.34 11.85 15.44
CA LYS A 170 -9.69 13.27 15.50
C LYS A 170 -11.03 13.54 16.19
N ALA A 171 -11.91 12.54 16.27
CA ALA A 171 -13.19 12.64 16.98
C ALA A 171 -13.05 12.40 18.49
N ALA A 172 -11.90 11.91 18.96
CA ALA A 172 -11.63 11.55 20.36
C ALA A 172 -10.84 12.64 21.14
N ALA A 173 -10.56 13.78 20.54
CA ALA A 173 -9.84 14.92 21.13
C ALA A 173 -10.76 16.09 21.49
#